data_AF-A0A1S1LIG5-F1
#
_entry.id   AF-A0A1S1LIG5-F1
#
_cell.length_a   1.000
_cell.length_b   1.000
_cell.length_c   1.000
_cell.angle_alpha   90.00
_cell.angle_beta   90.00
_cell.angle_gamma   90.00
#
_symmetry.space_group_name_H-M   'P 1'
#
loop_
_entity.id
_entity.type
_entity.pdbx_description
1 polymer ?
#
loop_
_entity_poly.entity_id
_entity_poly.type
_entity_poly.pdbx_seq_one_letter_code
_entity_poly.pdbx_strand_id
1 'polypeptide(L)' 'MAETDVMLAQLSTLLVRAEPHCDALDFREISSRVATLVELPRPDTPMAQRELMRHGVGVFEDLAIAVKRHASHPRGTDPH' A
#
# COMPACT_ATOMS: atom_id res chain seq x y z
N MET A 1 -0.28 11.64 -18.33
CA MET A 1 0.16 10.73 -17.26
C MET A 1 -0.85 9.60 -17.22
N ALA A 2 -0.43 8.34 -17.36
CA ALA A 2 -1.39 7.23 -17.37
C ALA A 2 -2.03 7.10 -15.99
N GLU A 3 -3.30 6.72 -15.92
CA GLU A 3 -4.06 6.54 -14.67
C GLU A 3 -3.34 5.61 -13.67
N THR A 4 -2.66 4.61 -14.20
CA THR A 4 -1.81 3.68 -13.45
C THR A 4 -0.61 4.36 -12.78
N ASP A 5 0.03 5.33 -13.43
CA ASP A 5 1.16 6.06 -12.82
C ASP A 5 0.69 6.92 -11.65
N VAL A 6 -0.50 7.53 -11.77
CA VAL A 6 -1.11 8.32 -10.69
C VAL A 6 -1.41 7.41 -9.49
N MET A 7 -1.98 6.23 -9.73
CA MET A 7 -2.25 5.25 -8.68
C MET A 7 -0.95 4.80 -7.97
N LEU A 8 0.10 4.47 -8.72
CA LEU A 8 1.39 4.03 -8.14
C LEU A 8 2.07 5.14 -7.32
N ALA A 9 1.98 6.38 -7.78
CA ALA A 9 2.47 7.54 -7.04
C ALA A 9 1.69 7.76 -5.73
N GLN A 10 0.37 7.57 -5.76
CA GLN A 10 -0.47 7.63 -4.56
C GLN A 10 -0.14 6.51 -3.57
N LEU A 11 0.01 5.27 -4.04
CA LEU A 11 0.43 4.13 -3.20
C LEU A 11 1.75 4.41 -2.51
N SER A 12 2.76 4.88 -3.25
CA SER A 12 4.08 5.21 -2.70
C SER A 12 3.98 6.31 -1.64
N THR A 13 3.18 7.35 -1.90
CA THR A 13 2.96 8.45 -0.95
C THR A 13 2.27 7.98 0.32
N LEU A 14 1.23 7.14 0.20
CA LEU A 14 0.52 6.61 1.35
C LEU A 14 1.35 5.62 2.16
N LEU A 15 2.18 4.81 1.51
CA LEU A 15 3.10 3.91 2.18
C LEU A 15 4.02 4.68 3.15
N VAL A 16 4.66 5.76 2.68
CA VAL A 16 5.52 6.62 3.53
C VAL A 16 4.73 7.21 4.71
N ARG A 17 3.47 7.60 4.49
CA ARG A 17 2.62 8.14 5.57
C ARG A 17 2.15 7.08 6.55
N ALA A 18 2.02 5.83 6.12
CA ALA A 18 1.54 4.72 6.92
C ALA A 18 2.65 4.06 7.73
N GLU A 19 3.93 4.25 7.39
CA GLU A 19 5.09 3.73 8.13
C GLU A 19 4.99 3.91 9.66
N PRO A 20 4.70 5.11 10.21
CA PRO A 20 4.57 5.28 11.67
C PRO A 20 3.29 4.68 12.26
N HIS A 21 2.38 4.20 11.42
CA HIS A 21 1.04 3.73 11.80
C HIS A 21 0.82 2.25 11.47
N CYS A 22 1.85 1.54 11.03
CA CYS A 22 1.81 0.11 10.76
C CYS A 22 2.83 -0.61 11.63
N ASP A 23 2.57 -1.88 11.93
CA ASP A 23 3.62 -2.75 12.46
C ASP A 23 4.73 -2.94 11.42
N ALA A 24 5.96 -3.16 11.86
CA ALA A 24 7.12 -3.32 10.99
C ALA A 24 7.00 -4.52 10.03
N LEU A 25 6.30 -5.59 10.43
CA LEU A 25 6.08 -6.76 9.58
C LEU A 25 5.06 -6.46 8.48
N ASP A 26 3.89 -5.92 8.84
CA ASP A 26 2.85 -5.51 7.90
C ASP A 26 3.41 -4.47 6.90
N PHE A 27 4.16 -3.48 7.41
CA PHE A 27 4.79 -2.46 6.58
C PHE A 27 5.79 -3.06 5.58
N ARG A 28 6.64 -4.00 6.02
CA ARG A 28 7.61 -4.67 5.14
C ARG A 28 6.89 -5.44 4.03
N GLU A 29 5.87 -6.22 4.35
CA GLU A 29 5.12 -6.99 3.35
C GLU A 29 4.43 -6.08 2.32
N ILE A 30 3.77 -5.01 2.78
CA ILE A 30 3.09 -4.08 1.89
C ILE A 30 4.10 -3.30 1.04
N SER A 31 5.22 -2.85 1.62
CA SER A 31 6.27 -2.14 0.88
C SER A 31 6.86 -2.97 -0.26
N SER A 32 7.07 -4.27 -0.04
CA SER A 32 7.53 -5.22 -1.06
C SER A 32 6.53 -5.34 -2.22
N ARG A 33 5.23 -5.38 -1.91
CA ARG A 33 4.17 -5.44 -2.92
C ARG A 33 4.06 -4.15 -3.72
N VAL A 34 4.19 -2.99 -3.09
CA VAL A 34 4.24 -1.69 -3.78
C VAL A 34 5.46 -1.62 -4.70
N ALA A 35 6.64 -2.04 -4.24
CA ALA A 35 7.85 -2.07 -5.06
C ALA A 35 7.66 -2.95 -6.30
N THR A 36 7.10 -4.15 -6.12
CA THR A 36 6.78 -5.06 -7.23
C THR A 36 5.86 -4.38 -8.26
N LEU A 37 4.82 -3.68 -7.82
CA LEU A 37 3.90 -2.98 -8.72
C LEU A 37 4.54 -1.81 -9.47
N VAL A 38 5.48 -1.11 -8.84
CA VAL A 38 6.20 0.02 -9.44
C VAL A 38 7.18 -0.47 -10.51
N GLU A 39 7.88 -1.57 -10.25
CA GLU A 39 8.87 -2.18 -11.14
C GLU A 39 8.26 -2.93 -12.32
N LEU A 40 6.97 -3.29 -12.26
CA LEU A 40 6.28 -3.94 -13.37
C LEU A 40 6.30 -3.04 -14.63
N PRO A 41 6.57 -3.63 -15.80
CA PRO A 41 6.49 -2.92 -17.06
C PRO A 41 5.07 -2.37 -17.24
N ARG A 42 4.99 -1.16 -17.80
CA ARG A 42 3.68 -0.55 -18.03
C ARG A 42 2.91 -1.36 -19.05
N PRO A 43 1.63 -1.69 -18.76
CA PRO A 43 0.85 -2.53 -19.64
C PRO A 43 0.45 -1.77 -20.90
N ASP A 44 0.72 -2.35 -22.07
CA ASP A 44 0.34 -1.78 -23.36
C ASP A 44 -1.09 -2.16 -23.79
N THR A 45 -1.75 -3.03 -23.02
CA THR A 45 -3.13 -3.48 -23.30
C THR A 45 -4.10 -3.00 -22.23
N PRO A 46 -5.36 -2.65 -22.60
CA PRO A 46 -6.37 -2.24 -21.62
C PRO A 46 -6.69 -3.31 -20.58
N MET A 47 -6.57 -4.60 -20.93
CA MET A 47 -6.86 -5.70 -20.00
C MET A 47 -5.77 -5.82 -18.94
N ALA A 48 -4.50 -5.77 -19.34
CA ALA A 48 -3.39 -5.78 -18.39
C ALA A 48 -3.37 -4.51 -17.51
N GLN A 49 -3.77 -3.37 -18.05
CA GLN A 49 -3.94 -2.14 -17.27
C GLN A 49 -5.01 -2.29 -16.18
N ARG A 50 -6.17 -2.86 -16.51
CA ARG A 50 -7.23 -3.13 -15.53
C ARG A 50 -6.77 -4.09 -14.43
N GLU A 51 -6.01 -5.12 -14.79
CA GLU A 51 -5.51 -6.08 -13.80
C GLU A 51 -4.49 -5.43 -12.86
N LEU A 52 -3.57 -4.62 -13.40
CA LEU A 52 -2.62 -3.85 -12.59
C LEU A 52 -3.34 -2.88 -11.64
N MET A 53 -4.40 -2.22 -12.10
CA MET A 53 -5.22 -1.36 -11.25
C MET A 53 -5.91 -2.14 -10.12
N ARG A 54 -6.45 -3.34 -10.40
CA ARG A 54 -7.05 -4.21 -9.36
C ARG A 54 -6.03 -4.62 -8.30
N HIS A 55 -4.82 -4.99 -8.73
CA HIS A 55 -3.74 -5.30 -7.77
C HIS A 55 -3.39 -4.08 -6.93
N GLY A 56 -3.30 -2.90 -7.54
CA GLY A 56 -3.07 -1.65 -6.80
C GLY A 56 -4.15 -1.37 -5.76
N VAL A 57 -5.43 -1.52 -6.11
CA VAL A 57 -6.57 -1.39 -5.17
C VAL A 57 -6.44 -2.36 -4.00
N GLY A 58 -6.09 -3.62 -4.24
CA GLY A 58 -5.87 -4.59 -3.17
C GLY A 58 -4.76 -4.16 -2.20
N VAL A 59 -3.68 -3.53 -2.71
CA VAL A 59 -2.61 -3.01 -1.85
C VAL A 59 -3.07 -1.80 -1.02
N PHE A 60 -3.97 -0.94 -1.54
CA PHE A 60 -4.59 0.12 -0.73
C PHE A 60 -5.43 -0.46 0.41
N GLU A 61 -6.22 -1.50 0.14
CA GLU A 61 -7.06 -2.16 1.13
C GLU A 61 -6.20 -2.80 2.24
N ASP A 62 -5.12 -3.49 1.86
CA ASP A 62 -4.18 -4.09 2.81
C ASP A 62 -3.50 -3.03 3.69
N LEU A 63 -3.10 -1.89 3.11
CA LEU A 63 -2.56 -0.76 3.86
C LEU A 63 -3.57 -0.18 4.85
N ALA A 64 -4.83 0.01 4.42
CA ALA A 64 -5.88 0.49 5.29
C ALA A 64 -6.16 -0.49 6.45
N ILE A 65 -6.13 -1.79 6.19
CA ILE A 65 -6.29 -2.84 7.21
C ILE A 65 -5.12 -2.81 8.19
N ALA A 66 -3.87 -2.75 7.70
CA ALA A 66 -2.67 -2.70 8.55
C ALA A 66 -2.69 -1.47 9.48
N VAL A 67 -2.97 -0.28 8.92
CA VAL A 67 -3.12 0.95 9.70
C VAL A 67 -4.23 0.81 10.74
N LYS A 68 -5.38 0.24 10.36
CA LYS A 68 -6.51 0.05 11.29
C LYS A 68 -6.18 -0.93 12.41
N ARG A 69 -5.46 -2.02 12.14
CA ARG A 69 -5.04 -3.01 13.15
C ARG A 69 -4.16 -2.36 14.21
N HIS A 70 -3.20 -1.54 13.79
CA HIS A 70 -2.31 -0.84 14.69
C HIS A 70 -3.01 0.35 15.40
N ALA A 71 -3.92 1.06 14.74
CA ALA A 71 -4.74 2.10 15.38
C ALA A 71 -5.69 1.53 16.45
N SER A 72 -6.17 0.29 16.27
CA SER A 72 -7.03 -0.42 17.23
C SER A 72 -6.25 -1.02 18.40
N HIS A 73 -4.92 -1.12 18.29
CA HIS A 73 -4.01 -1.44 19.38
C HIS A 73 -3.22 -0.17 19.76
N PRO A 74 -3.82 0.79 20.49
CA PRO A 74 -3.02 1.81 21.13
C PRO A 74 -2.00 1.07 22.01
N ARG A 75 -0.70 1.28 21.73
CA ARG A 75 0.38 0.92 22.64
C ARG A 75 -0.08 1.26 24.04
N GLY A 76 -0.07 0.25 24.91
CA GLY A 76 -0.72 0.28 26.22
C GLY A 76 -0.53 1.63 26.92
N THR A 77 -1.64 2.15 27.42
CA THR A 77 -1.61 3.01 28.60
C THR A 77 -0.78 2.30 29.66
N ASP A 78 0.45 2.76 29.85
CA ASP A 78 1.29 2.49 31.00
C ASP A 78 0.55 3.04 32.24
N PRO A 79 0.10 2.21 33.19
CA PRO A 79 -0.43 2.70 34.44
C PRO A 79 0.75 2.94 35.37
N HIS A 80 1.18 4.19 35.50
CA HIS A 80 2.13 4.60 36.53
C HIS A 80 1.43 5.27 37.72
#